data_AF-A0A4S3FY69-F1
#
_entry.id   AF-A0A4S3FY69-F1
#
_cell.length_a   1.000
_cell.length_b   1.000
_cell.length_c   1.000
_cell.angle_alpha   90.00
_cell.angle_beta   90.00
_cell.angle_gamma   90.00
#
_symmetry.space_group_name_H-M   'P 1'
#
loop_
_entity.id
_entity.type
_entity.pdbx_description
1 polymer ?
#
loop_
_entity_poly.entity_id
_entity_poly.type
_entity_poly.pdbx_seq_one_letter_code
_entity_poly.pdbx_strand_id
1 'polypeptide(L)'
;METNKKNRERISALCDDALPKDDHELACAALGTADGQSAWEVYHLIGDVLRTGESADLSPGFAARLSARLASEPMHPRRTTAELETAKMAVPVAPTLSS
;
A
#
# COMPACT_ATOMS: atom_id res chain seq x y z
N MET A 1 15.33 20.54 -7.02
CA MET A 1 14.59 20.77 -5.76
C MET A 1 13.08 20.67 -5.97
N GLU A 2 12.46 21.44 -6.89
CA GLU A 2 11.01 21.41 -7.12
C GLU A 2 10.45 20.02 -7.47
N THR A 3 11.14 19.27 -8.33
CA THR A 3 10.72 17.90 -8.71
C THR A 3 10.71 16.95 -7.51
N ASN A 4 11.70 17.06 -6.63
CA ASN A 4 11.79 16.22 -5.44
C ASN A 4 10.65 16.56 -4.46
N LYS A 5 10.38 17.85 -4.25
CA LYS A 5 9.24 18.31 -3.45
C LYS A 5 7.91 17.76 -3.98
N LYS A 6 7.63 17.92 -5.28
CA LYS A 6 6.41 17.39 -5.91
C LYS A 6 6.30 15.87 -5.81
N ASN A 7 7.41 15.15 -5.89
CA ASN A 7 7.41 13.70 -5.70
C ASN A 7 7.01 13.33 -4.27
N ARG A 8 7.55 14.04 -3.26
CA ARG A 8 7.19 13.81 -1.86
C ARG A 8 5.74 14.17 -1.56
N GLU A 9 5.20 15.22 -2.17
CA GLU A 9 3.77 15.57 -2.06
C GLU A 9 2.87 14.45 -2.61
N ARG A 10 3.20 13.87 -3.77
CA ARG A 10 2.46 12.72 -4.32
C ARG A 10 2.55 11.48 -3.44
N ILE A 11 3.73 11.21 -2.87
CA ILE A 11 3.93 10.08 -1.96
C ILE A 11 3.10 10.29 -0.68
N SER A 12 3.07 11.50 -0.13
CA SER A 12 2.21 11.82 1.03
C SER A 12 0.73 11.60 0.70
N ALA A 13 0.26 12.13 -0.44
CA ALA A 13 -1.13 11.93 -0.87
C ALA A 13 -1.46 10.43 -1.07
N LEU A 14 -0.50 9.63 -1.55
CA LEU A 14 -0.67 8.18 -1.69
C LEU A 14 -0.75 7.46 -0.33
N CYS A 15 0.07 7.85 0.66
CA CYS A 15 0.01 7.29 2.01
C CYS A 15 -1.36 7.52 2.68
N ASP A 16 -1.99 8.66 2.38
CA ASP A 16 -3.27 9.09 2.97
C ASP A 16 -4.51 8.70 2.14
N ASP A 17 -4.35 7.89 1.08
CA ASP A 17 -5.42 7.54 0.11
C ASP A 17 -6.09 8.77 -0.55
N ALA A 18 -5.39 9.89 -0.58
CA ALA A 18 -5.86 11.17 -1.12
C ALA A 18 -5.35 11.46 -2.55
N LEU A 19 -4.66 10.49 -3.17
CA LEU A 19 -4.07 10.66 -4.50
C LEU A 19 -5.14 10.57 -5.61
N PRO A 20 -5.22 11.55 -6.53
CA PRO A 20 -6.06 11.43 -7.72
C PRO A 20 -5.62 10.27 -8.61
N LYS A 21 -6.58 9.56 -9.23
CA LYS A 21 -6.32 8.40 -10.09
C LYS A 21 -5.29 8.66 -11.20
N ASP A 22 -5.36 9.84 -11.81
CA ASP A 22 -4.48 10.23 -12.93
C ASP A 22 -3.01 10.40 -12.50
N ASP A 23 -2.75 10.57 -11.19
CA ASP A 23 -1.41 10.77 -10.66
C ASP A 23 -0.75 9.47 -10.16
N HIS A 24 -1.44 8.32 -10.20
CA HIS A 24 -0.90 7.05 -9.72
C HIS A 24 0.40 6.64 -10.42
N GLU A 25 0.47 6.80 -11.75
CA GLU A 25 1.68 6.44 -12.50
C GLU A 25 2.89 7.29 -12.09
N LEU A 26 2.65 8.59 -11.85
CA LEU A 26 3.68 9.52 -11.37
C LEU A 26 4.11 9.21 -9.95
N ALA A 27 3.19 8.83 -9.07
CA ALA A 27 3.51 8.40 -7.72
C ALA A 27 4.31 7.09 -7.72
N CYS A 28 3.95 6.12 -8.57
CA CYS A 28 4.73 4.89 -8.77
C CYS A 28 6.14 5.19 -9.29
N ALA A 29 6.29 6.10 -10.26
CA ALA A 29 7.60 6.53 -10.74
C ALA A 29 8.43 7.19 -9.63
N ALA A 30 7.81 8.01 -8.77
CA ALA A 30 8.46 8.62 -7.62
C ALA A 30 8.93 7.56 -6.60
N LEU A 31 8.10 6.55 -6.30
CA LEU A 31 8.44 5.41 -5.44
C LEU A 31 9.56 4.54 -5.99
N GLY A 32 9.82 4.58 -7.31
CA GLY A 32 10.96 3.91 -7.93
C GLY A 32 12.32 4.51 -7.56
N THR A 33 12.35 5.69 -6.93
CA THR A 33 13.59 6.39 -6.54
C THR A 33 13.98 6.11 -5.09
N ALA A 34 15.28 6.14 -4.78
CA ALA A 34 15.77 5.94 -3.41
C ALA A 34 15.19 6.96 -2.41
N ASP A 35 15.08 8.24 -2.82
CA ASP A 35 14.46 9.28 -1.98
C ASP A 35 12.96 9.02 -1.78
N GLY A 36 12.25 8.59 -2.82
CA GLY A 36 10.83 8.25 -2.71
C GLY A 36 10.57 7.07 -1.79
N GLN A 37 11.40 6.02 -1.83
CA GLN A 37 11.32 4.88 -0.91
C GLN A 37 11.56 5.31 0.54
N SER A 38 12.58 6.15 0.76
CA SER A 38 12.87 6.69 2.10
C SER A 38 11.73 7.58 2.61
N ALA A 39 11.12 8.41 1.75
CA ALA A 39 9.98 9.23 2.12
C ALA A 39 8.76 8.36 2.50
N TRP A 40 8.46 7.32 1.71
CA TRP A 40 7.37 6.38 1.97
C TRP A 40 7.50 5.69 3.33
N GLU A 41 8.69 5.19 3.66
CA GLU A 41 8.96 4.53 4.95
C GLU A 41 8.74 5.50 6.12
N VAL A 42 9.28 6.72 6.02
CA VAL A 42 9.15 7.73 7.08
C VAL A 42 7.69 8.16 7.27
N TYR A 43 6.94 8.38 6.19
CA TYR A 43 5.54 8.82 6.29
C TYR A 43 4.63 7.75 6.87
N HIS A 44 4.82 6.49 6.51
CA HIS A 44 4.11 5.38 7.14
C HIS A 44 4.46 5.25 8.62
N LEU A 45 5.75 5.33 8.98
CA LEU A 45 6.19 5.27 10.37
C LEU A 45 5.53 6.37 11.22
N ILE A 46 5.51 7.60 10.74
CA ILE A 46 4.84 8.73 11.42
C ILE A 46 3.35 8.42 11.59
N GLY A 47 2.68 7.98 10.53
CA GLY A 47 1.26 7.65 10.55
C GLY A 47 0.92 6.52 11.53
N ASP A 48 1.77 5.50 11.61
CA ASP A 48 1.56 4.33 12.48
C ASP A 48 1.74 4.70 13.95
N VAL A 49 2.78 5.48 14.29
CA VAL A 49 2.98 6.00 15.65
C VAL A 49 1.84 6.92 16.05
N LEU A 50 1.35 7.79 15.17
CA LEU A 50 0.22 8.69 15.47
C LEU A 50 -1.11 7.95 15.70
N ARG A 51 -1.35 6.83 15.00
CA ARG A 51 -2.60 6.06 15.12
C ARG A 51 -2.58 5.05 16.26
N THR A 52 -1.45 4.39 16.47
CA THR A 52 -1.37 3.22 17.37
C THR A 52 -0.55 3.49 18.63
N GLY A 53 0.24 4.57 18.64
CA GLY A 53 1.19 4.85 19.71
C GLY A 53 2.47 4.02 19.65
N GLU A 54 2.56 3.04 18.74
CA GLU A 54 3.73 2.18 18.57
C GLU A 54 4.22 2.19 17.12
N SER A 55 5.51 1.93 16.93
CA SER A 55 6.08 1.62 15.63
C SER A 55 6.08 0.11 15.42
N ALA A 56 5.65 -0.36 14.25
CA ALA A 56 5.88 -1.75 13.87
C ALA A 56 7.38 -1.98 13.64
N ASP A 57 8.04 -2.65 14.59
CA ASP A 57 9.46 -2.97 14.46
C ASP A 57 9.64 -4.16 13.50
N LEU A 58 10.03 -3.85 12.26
CA LEU A 58 10.34 -4.85 11.25
C LEU A 58 11.83 -5.16 11.28
N SER A 59 12.18 -6.45 11.23
CA SER A 59 13.58 -6.85 11.12
C SER A 59 14.27 -6.19 9.91
N PRO A 60 15.56 -5.80 10.02
CA PRO A 60 16.29 -5.19 8.92
C PRO A 60 16.19 -5.99 7.62
N GLY A 61 15.91 -5.29 6.51
CA GLY A 61 15.79 -5.90 5.18
C GLY A 61 14.53 -6.75 4.97
N PHE A 62 13.55 -6.74 5.87
CA PHE A 62 12.30 -7.47 5.72
C PHE A 62 11.60 -7.17 4.38
N ALA A 63 11.42 -5.88 4.05
CA ALA A 63 10.78 -5.46 2.80
C ALA A 63 11.51 -5.97 1.55
N ALA A 64 12.85 -5.99 1.56
CA ALA A 64 13.65 -6.51 0.46
C ALA A 64 13.47 -8.02 0.27
N ARG A 65 13.47 -8.79 1.37
CA ARG A 65 13.22 -10.24 1.34
C ARG A 65 11.81 -10.56 0.86
N LEU A 66 10.83 -9.79 1.34
CA LEU A 66 9.43 -9.92 0.92
C LEU A 66 9.27 -9.64 -0.57
N SER A 67 9.83 -8.53 -1.06
CA SER A 67 9.83 -8.16 -2.48
C SER A 67 10.47 -9.24 -3.35
N ALA A 68 11.63 -9.78 -2.95
CA ALA A 68 12.29 -10.86 -3.66
C ALA A 68 11.44 -12.15 -3.71
N ARG A 69 10.74 -12.48 -2.63
CA ARG A 69 9.84 -13.63 -2.61
C ARG A 69 8.63 -13.41 -3.51
N LEU A 70 8.01 -12.23 -3.47
CA LEU A 70 6.88 -11.88 -4.34
C LEU A 70 7.27 -11.92 -5.83
N ALA A 71 8.48 -11.47 -6.18
CA ALA A 71 8.98 -11.54 -7.55
C ALA A 71 9.18 -12.99 -8.06
N SER A 72 9.35 -13.95 -7.15
CA SER A 72 9.47 -15.38 -7.48
C SER A 72 8.12 -16.10 -7.61
N GLU A 73 7.02 -15.43 -7.27
CA GLU A 73 5.67 -15.98 -7.38
C GLU A 73 5.08 -15.74 -8.77
N PRO A 74 4.26 -16.67 -9.30
CA PRO A 74 3.56 -16.44 -10.55
C PRO A 74 2.63 -15.22 -10.42
N MET A 75 2.57 -14.41 -11.48
CA MET A 75 1.68 -13.24 -11.48
C MET A 75 0.24 -13.70 -11.29
N HIS A 76 -0.39 -13.20 -10.22
CA HIS A 76 -1.79 -13.47 -9.96
C HIS A 76 -2.63 -12.84 -11.08
N PRO A 77 -3.63 -13.55 -11.62
CA PRO A 77 -4.53 -12.96 -12.60
C PRO A 77 -5.18 -11.72 -11.98
N ARG A 78 -5.10 -10.58 -12.70
CA ARG A 78 -5.73 -9.34 -12.27
C ARG A 78 -7.24 -9.59 -12.17
N ARG A 79 -7.76 -9.64 -10.95
CA ARG A 79 -9.20 -9.66 -10.72
C ARG A 79 -9.80 -8.39 -11.30
N THR A 80 -10.80 -8.54 -12.14
CA THR A 80 -11.52 -7.40 -12.68
C THR A 80 -12.33 -6.75 -11.55
N THR A 81 -12.57 -5.45 -11.66
CA THR A 81 -13.41 -4.72 -10.69
C THR A 81 -14.80 -5.34 -10.53
N ALA A 82 -15.35 -5.96 -11.58
CA ALA A 82 -16.61 -6.70 -11.51
C ALA A 82 -16.55 -7.96 -10.61
N GLU A 83 -15.39 -8.62 -10.56
CA GLU A 83 -15.16 -9.82 -9.75
C GLU A 83 -14.91 -9.49 -8.27
N LEU A 84 -14.31 -8.32 -8.00
CA LEU A 84 -14.13 -7.80 -6.64
C LEU A 84 -15.47 -7.44 -5.98
N GLU A 85 -16.39 -6.84 -6.74
CA GLU A 85 -17.75 -6.51 -6.28
C GLU A 85 -18.58 -7.78 -6.02
N THR A 86 -18.49 -8.78 -6.91
CA THR A 86 -19.19 -10.06 -6.73
C THR A 86 -18.71 -10.83 -5.49
N ALA A 87 -17.40 -10.83 -5.21
CA ALA A 87 -16.84 -11.49 -4.03
C ALA A 87 -17.26 -10.81 -2.72
N LYS A 88 -17.48 -9.49 -2.72
CA LYS A 88 -17.92 -8.73 -1.54
C LYS A 88 -19.37 -9.04 -1.15
N MET A 89 -20.20 -9.42 -2.12
CA MET A 89 -21.61 -9.82 -1.93
C MET A 89 -21.80 -11.27 -1.46
N ALA A 90 -20.78 -12.11 -1.57
CA ALA A 90 -20.87 -13.55 -1.31
C ALA A 90 -20.45 -13.99 0.11
N VAL A 91 -20.48 -13.10 1.11
CA VAL A 91 -20.28 -13.50 2.51
C VAL A 91 -21.49 -14.34 2.96
N PRO A 92 -21.36 -15.65 3.23
CA PRO A 92 -22.50 -16.46 3.64
C PRO A 92 -22.88 -16.11 5.08
N VAL A 93 -24.10 -15.62 5.28
CA VAL A 93 -24.73 -15.58 6.60
C VAL A 93 -24.94 -17.02 7.06
N ALA A 94 -24.21 -17.45 8.09
CA ALA A 94 -24.43 -18.75 8.71
C ALA A 94 -25.81 -18.73 9.42
N PRO A 95 -26.68 -19.74 9.24
CA PRO A 95 -27.92 -19.82 9.98
C PRO A 95 -27.61 -20.17 11.45
N THR A 96 -28.07 -19.31 12.37
CA THR A 96 -28.06 -19.59 13.80
C THR A 96 -29.08 -20.69 14.10
N LEU A 97 -28.59 -21.90 14.42
CA LEU A 97 -29.42 -22.95 15.00
C LEU A 97 -29.74 -22.56 16.44
N SER A 98 -31.02 -22.28 16.69
CA SER A 98 -31.60 -22.04 18.00
C SER A 98 -31.79 -23.36 18.74
N SER A 99 -31.39 -23.42 20.01
CA SER A 99 -31.94 -24.33 21.01
C SER A 99 -31.92 -23.70 22.39
#